data_AF-A0A6C0CH55-F1
#
_entry.id   AF-A0A6C0CH55-F1
#
_cell.length_a   1.000
_cell.length_b   1.000
_cell.length_c   1.000
_cell.angle_alpha   90.00
_cell.angle_beta   90.00
_cell.angle_gamma   90.00
#
_symmetry.space_group_name_H-M   'P 1'
#
loop_
_entity.id
_entity.type
_entity.pdbx_description
1 polymer ?
#
loop_
_entity_poly.entity_id
_entity_poly.type
_entity_poly.pdbx_seq_one_letter_code
_entity_poly.pdbx_strand_id
1 'polypeptide(L)'
;MRTEVVKFFTLNSAKWHKSATRPYPFLIAHECNDVFLNRETNQQEIRKREYYAFDSIDVFIRERINYPHAHEVIWDRLTPGKQQGRLVFDFDFTTFWYGINFVPNNFLSTIETLVCETFKRYYDGIDLSRLIFIWLISDVEKKWSKHLIVKNAHFCDDWKEQSLVFYNLFLALYEEVNPWPEEHNLKTKELIDIQVARGNATMRMMGSSKLGGKTLLFESAFSWREELVRTEHKDTITFYDTLIQLYRREDVTNEQNIRQCQLRKKILDEMFFTFDPKTNEDVPKMIPNKFYREACKHAMIDLTRFEKDDTVLEAAAVQKAFATFENHICREMKLSKQTIFRFKGCKGCLISLERVSPAPCLLSGKVHDNENAFLRVTADIVYFHCLRGCELGDKRSIRLFGTI
;
A
#
# COMPACT_ATOMS: atom_id res chain seq x y z
N MET A 1 20.05 16.75 -29.46
CA MET A 1 18.62 16.74 -29.07
C MET A 1 18.56 16.34 -27.61
N ARG A 2 17.85 17.08 -26.76
CA ARG A 2 17.57 16.59 -25.40
C ARG A 2 16.56 15.45 -25.53
N THR A 3 16.82 14.33 -24.87
CA THR A 3 15.88 13.21 -24.79
C THR A 3 14.75 13.60 -23.84
N GLU A 4 13.49 13.56 -24.30
CA GLU A 4 12.29 13.88 -23.49
C GLU A 4 11.99 12.84 -22.39
N VAL A 5 12.78 11.75 -22.38
CA VAL A 5 12.72 10.66 -21.42
C VAL A 5 14.12 10.36 -20.91
N VAL A 6 14.27 10.24 -19.60
CA VAL A 6 15.53 9.87 -18.95
C VAL A 6 15.32 8.67 -18.03
N LYS A 7 16.19 7.68 -18.18
CA LYS A 7 16.21 6.44 -17.39
C LYS A 7 17.07 6.60 -16.14
N PHE A 8 16.58 6.07 -15.03
CA PHE A 8 17.23 6.07 -13.72
C PHE A 8 17.14 4.70 -13.05
N PHE A 9 18.11 4.39 -12.21
CA PHE A 9 18.15 3.14 -11.44
C PHE A 9 17.61 3.28 -10.03
N THR A 10 17.38 4.51 -9.56
CA THR A 10 16.77 4.79 -8.26
C THR A 10 15.67 5.84 -8.41
N LEU A 11 14.64 5.74 -7.57
CA LEU A 11 13.57 6.73 -7.52
C LEU A 11 14.10 8.10 -7.11
N ASN A 12 15.02 8.14 -6.15
CA ASN A 12 15.59 9.41 -5.68
C ASN A 12 16.25 10.17 -6.83
N SER A 13 17.04 9.51 -7.67
CA SER A 13 17.63 10.15 -8.84
C SER A 13 16.57 10.65 -9.83
N ALA A 14 15.51 9.85 -10.05
CA ALA A 14 14.43 10.21 -10.97
C ALA A 14 13.64 11.45 -10.53
N LYS A 15 13.38 11.60 -9.22
CA LYS A 15 12.65 12.75 -8.65
C LYS A 15 13.34 14.09 -8.87
N TRP A 16 14.66 14.09 -8.92
CA TRP A 16 15.46 15.30 -9.14
C TRP A 16 15.63 15.64 -10.62
N HIS A 17 15.05 14.85 -11.53
CA HIS A 17 15.07 15.17 -12.94
C HIS A 17 14.31 16.47 -13.21
N LYS A 18 14.99 17.42 -13.86
CA LYS A 18 14.39 18.70 -14.27
C LYS A 18 13.75 18.52 -15.63
N SER A 19 12.43 18.51 -15.66
CA SER A 19 11.69 18.55 -16.92
C SER A 19 11.95 19.87 -17.65
N ALA A 20 11.99 19.81 -18.98
CA ALA A 20 12.08 20.97 -19.84
C ALA A 20 10.75 21.74 -19.98
N THR A 21 9.60 21.07 -19.75
CA THR A 21 8.27 21.63 -20.06
C THR A 21 7.37 21.78 -18.84
N ARG A 22 7.67 21.08 -17.74
CA ARG A 22 6.86 21.10 -16.51
C ARG A 22 7.75 21.37 -15.30
N PRO A 23 7.18 21.95 -14.21
CA PRO A 23 7.91 22.10 -12.95
C PRO A 23 8.37 20.77 -12.35
N TYR A 24 7.62 19.70 -12.63
CA TYR A 24 7.90 18.34 -12.15
C TYR A 24 7.71 17.34 -13.29
N PRO A 25 8.60 16.34 -13.42
CA PRO A 25 8.44 15.30 -14.43
C PRO A 25 7.28 14.37 -14.10
N PHE A 26 6.78 13.69 -15.13
CA PHE A 26 5.97 12.50 -14.95
C PHE A 26 6.90 11.30 -14.69
N LEU A 27 6.68 10.57 -13.60
CA LEU A 27 7.54 9.46 -13.19
C LEU A 27 6.80 8.13 -13.27
N ILE A 28 7.44 7.14 -13.88
CA ILE A 28 7.00 5.75 -13.79
C ILE A 28 8.06 4.90 -13.11
N ALA A 29 7.60 3.84 -12.44
CA ALA A 29 8.41 2.69 -12.11
C ALA A 29 8.06 1.58 -13.11
N HIS A 30 9.03 1.13 -13.88
CA HIS A 30 8.87 0.05 -14.86
C HIS A 30 9.45 -1.24 -14.29
N GLU A 31 8.66 -2.31 -14.20
CA GLU A 31 9.18 -3.62 -13.76
C GLU A 31 10.18 -4.17 -14.79
N CYS A 32 11.30 -4.71 -14.30
CA CYS A 32 12.33 -5.37 -15.10
C CYS A 32 12.90 -6.58 -14.33
N ASN A 33 13.70 -7.40 -15.00
CA ASN A 33 14.45 -8.51 -14.39
C ASN A 33 15.91 -8.51 -14.91
N ASP A 34 16.51 -7.34 -14.99
CA ASP A 34 17.86 -7.18 -15.54
C ASP A 34 18.91 -7.53 -14.49
N VAL A 35 19.85 -8.40 -14.86
CA VAL A 35 21.01 -8.71 -14.01
C VAL A 35 22.03 -7.57 -14.12
N PHE A 36 22.54 -7.09 -12.99
CA PHE A 36 23.61 -6.10 -12.96
C PHE A 36 24.67 -6.45 -11.91
N LEU A 37 25.89 -5.99 -12.12
CA LEU A 37 26.96 -6.10 -11.12
C LEU A 37 26.86 -4.91 -10.16
N ASN A 38 26.53 -5.18 -8.90
CA ASN A 38 26.63 -4.19 -7.84
C ASN A 38 28.11 -3.95 -7.53
N ARG A 39 28.59 -2.72 -7.77
CA ARG A 39 30.01 -2.37 -7.60
C ARG A 39 30.44 -2.27 -6.14
N GLU A 40 29.51 -2.02 -5.22
CA GLU A 40 29.82 -1.92 -3.79
C GLU A 40 30.00 -3.30 -3.17
N THR A 41 29.17 -4.26 -3.56
CA THR A 41 29.21 -5.64 -3.04
C THR A 41 30.00 -6.60 -3.91
N ASN A 42 30.34 -6.20 -5.15
CA ASN A 42 30.91 -7.03 -6.21
C ASN A 42 30.09 -8.30 -6.50
N GLN A 43 28.77 -8.23 -6.31
CA GLN A 43 27.84 -9.34 -6.54
C GLN A 43 26.90 -9.05 -7.71
N GLN A 44 26.49 -10.11 -8.41
CA GLN A 44 25.40 -10.00 -9.38
C GLN A 44 24.07 -9.91 -8.65
N GLU A 45 23.31 -8.87 -8.97
CA GLU A 45 21.98 -8.63 -8.41
C GLU A 45 20.94 -8.51 -9.53
N ILE A 46 19.69 -8.82 -9.22
CA ILE A 46 18.58 -8.66 -10.15
C ILE A 46 17.88 -7.36 -9.85
N ARG A 47 17.89 -6.44 -10.81
CA ARG A 47 17.10 -5.21 -10.74
C ARG A 47 15.63 -5.56 -11.00
N LYS A 48 14.78 -5.25 -10.03
CA LYS A 48 13.33 -5.46 -10.12
C LYS A 48 12.56 -4.30 -10.74
N ARG A 49 13.13 -3.10 -10.68
CA ARG A 49 12.50 -1.88 -11.20
C ARG A 49 13.52 -0.90 -11.75
N GLU A 50 13.11 -0.20 -12.77
CA GLU A 50 13.75 1.00 -13.31
C GLU A 50 12.79 2.16 -13.24
N TYR A 51 13.33 3.38 -13.19
CA TYR A 51 12.54 4.58 -13.10
C TYR A 51 12.75 5.41 -14.35
N TYR A 52 11.69 5.91 -14.94
CA TYR A 52 11.77 6.78 -16.10
C TYR A 52 11.09 8.10 -15.77
N ALA A 53 11.80 9.19 -16.02
CA ALA A 53 11.27 10.54 -15.93
C ALA A 53 10.97 11.06 -17.33
N PHE A 54 9.71 11.44 -17.53
CA PHE A 54 9.20 12.03 -18.76
C PHE A 54 8.96 13.51 -18.52
N ASP A 55 9.19 14.32 -19.56
CA ASP A 55 8.89 15.74 -19.49
C ASP A 55 7.41 16.03 -19.20
N SER A 56 6.51 15.18 -19.68
CA SER A 56 5.09 15.25 -19.37
C SER A 56 4.44 13.89 -19.48
N ILE A 57 3.21 13.79 -18.96
CA ILE A 57 2.37 12.62 -19.14
C ILE A 57 2.05 12.37 -20.63
N ASP A 58 1.90 13.43 -21.43
CA ASP A 58 1.64 13.32 -22.86
C ASP A 58 2.79 12.63 -23.60
N VAL A 59 4.03 12.93 -23.20
CA VAL A 59 5.24 12.24 -23.73
C VAL A 59 5.16 10.75 -23.39
N PHE A 60 4.85 10.42 -22.14
CA PHE A 60 4.68 9.02 -21.75
C PHE A 60 3.59 8.32 -22.56
N ILE A 61 2.42 8.94 -22.74
CA ILE A 61 1.32 8.32 -23.49
C ILE A 61 1.73 7.98 -24.92
N ARG A 62 2.48 8.85 -25.60
CA ARG A 62 3.00 8.58 -26.96
C ARG A 62 3.98 7.40 -26.97
N GLU A 63 4.83 7.32 -25.96
CA GLU A 63 5.89 6.32 -25.84
C GLU A 63 5.45 5.05 -25.09
N ARG A 64 4.20 4.99 -24.64
CA ARG A 64 3.74 4.02 -23.63
C ARG A 64 3.93 2.57 -24.05
N ILE A 65 3.89 2.28 -25.36
CA ILE A 65 4.13 0.94 -25.91
C ILE A 65 5.53 0.39 -25.55
N ASN A 66 6.50 1.29 -25.30
CA ASN A 66 7.86 0.95 -24.87
C ASN A 66 7.96 0.61 -23.38
N TYR A 67 6.88 0.80 -22.61
CA TYR A 67 6.83 0.62 -21.16
C TYR A 67 5.63 -0.26 -20.74
N PRO A 68 5.55 -1.52 -21.20
CA PRO A 68 4.41 -2.39 -20.95
C PRO A 68 4.23 -2.71 -19.45
N HIS A 69 5.27 -2.60 -18.63
CA HIS A 69 5.24 -2.92 -17.19
C HIS A 69 5.29 -1.69 -16.28
N ALA A 70 4.65 -0.61 -16.71
CA ALA A 70 4.70 0.67 -16.03
C ALA A 70 3.72 0.80 -14.86
N HIS A 71 4.22 1.39 -13.78
CA HIS A 71 3.46 1.83 -12.62
C HIS A 71 3.62 3.34 -12.46
N GLU A 72 2.52 4.04 -12.19
CA GLU A 72 2.55 5.44 -11.78
C GLU A 72 3.27 5.52 -10.43
N VAL A 73 4.24 6.43 -10.31
CA VAL A 73 4.84 6.75 -9.02
C VAL A 73 4.06 7.89 -8.40
N ILE A 74 3.49 7.67 -7.22
CA ILE A 74 2.76 8.68 -6.44
C ILE A 74 3.78 9.36 -5.52
N TRP A 75 4.05 10.64 -5.77
CA TRP A 75 5.09 11.37 -5.03
C TRP A 75 4.73 12.84 -4.80
N ASP A 76 5.45 13.45 -3.85
CA ASP A 76 5.26 14.85 -3.47
C ASP A 76 5.77 15.76 -4.59
N ARG A 77 4.85 16.46 -5.26
CA ARG A 77 5.19 17.41 -6.33
C ARG A 77 5.14 18.85 -5.83
N LEU A 78 4.03 19.29 -5.25
CA LEU A 78 3.78 20.71 -5.01
C LEU A 78 4.37 21.26 -3.70
N THR A 79 4.34 20.47 -2.64
CA THR A 79 4.81 20.88 -1.31
C THR A 79 5.59 19.72 -0.72
N PRO A 80 6.84 19.93 -0.27
CA PRO A 80 7.62 18.88 0.38
C PRO A 80 6.79 18.22 1.50
N GLY A 81 6.62 16.90 1.42
CA GLY A 81 5.85 16.13 2.39
C GLY A 81 4.34 16.06 2.16
N LYS A 82 3.80 16.64 1.07
CA LYS A 82 2.36 16.54 0.74
C LYS A 82 2.14 15.93 -0.64
N GLN A 83 1.74 14.66 -0.63
CA GLN A 83 1.22 13.97 -1.80
C GLN A 83 -0.24 14.41 -2.01
N GLN A 84 -0.64 14.60 -3.26
CA GLN A 84 -2.05 14.76 -3.63
C GLN A 84 -2.43 13.68 -4.63
N GLY A 85 -3.68 13.24 -4.59
CA GLY A 85 -4.18 12.20 -5.47
C GLY A 85 -5.62 11.81 -5.22
N ARG A 86 -6.18 11.02 -6.12
CA ARG A 86 -7.51 10.42 -6.01
C ARG A 86 -7.50 9.32 -4.95
N LEU A 87 -8.65 9.11 -4.32
CA LEU A 87 -8.91 7.90 -3.55
C LEU A 87 -8.80 6.68 -4.47
N VAL A 88 -8.03 5.69 -4.06
CA VAL A 88 -7.77 4.46 -4.81
C VAL A 88 -7.83 3.26 -3.88
N PHE A 89 -8.13 2.09 -4.41
CA PHE A 89 -8.07 0.82 -3.70
C PHE A 89 -7.34 -0.21 -4.57
N ASP A 90 -6.54 -1.05 -3.93
CA ASP A 90 -6.01 -2.28 -4.53
C ASP A 90 -6.64 -3.47 -3.80
N PHE A 91 -7.39 -4.26 -4.55
CA PHE A 91 -8.04 -5.47 -4.07
C PHE A 91 -7.30 -6.67 -4.63
N ASP A 92 -6.82 -7.52 -3.73
CA ASP A 92 -5.94 -8.63 -4.05
C ASP A 92 -6.33 -9.86 -3.23
N PHE A 93 -7.15 -10.73 -3.81
CA PHE A 93 -7.58 -11.97 -3.19
C PHE A 93 -7.08 -13.18 -3.97
N THR A 94 -6.32 -14.03 -3.32
CA THR A 94 -5.81 -15.30 -3.87
C THR A 94 -6.87 -16.40 -3.80
N THR A 95 -7.35 -16.89 -4.96
CA THR A 95 -8.52 -17.80 -5.04
C THR A 95 -8.27 -19.16 -4.39
N PHE A 96 -7.01 -19.59 -4.27
CA PHE A 96 -6.62 -20.83 -3.58
C PHE A 96 -7.13 -20.90 -2.13
N TRP A 97 -7.17 -19.78 -1.42
CA TRP A 97 -7.49 -19.76 0.01
C TRP A 97 -8.98 -19.71 0.30
N TYR A 98 -9.79 -19.36 -0.70
CA TYR A 98 -11.18 -19.02 -0.49
C TYR A 98 -12.16 -19.74 -1.43
N GLY A 99 -11.67 -20.40 -2.48
CA GLY A 99 -12.51 -21.11 -3.45
C GLY A 99 -13.04 -20.23 -4.58
N ILE A 100 -13.72 -20.85 -5.54
CA ILE A 100 -14.10 -20.22 -6.83
C ILE A 100 -15.19 -19.14 -6.67
N ASN A 101 -16.02 -19.20 -5.61
CA ASN A 101 -17.15 -18.30 -5.41
C ASN A 101 -16.98 -17.35 -4.22
N PHE A 102 -15.76 -17.16 -3.71
CA PHE A 102 -15.58 -16.42 -2.47
C PHE A 102 -15.98 -14.94 -2.56
N VAL A 103 -15.70 -14.30 -3.69
CA VAL A 103 -16.03 -12.89 -3.88
C VAL A 103 -17.50 -12.79 -4.28
N PRO A 104 -18.33 -12.07 -3.51
CA PRO A 104 -19.75 -11.99 -3.77
C PRO A 104 -20.04 -11.26 -5.08
N ASN A 105 -21.11 -11.65 -5.78
CA ASN A 105 -21.47 -11.09 -7.10
C ASN A 105 -21.76 -9.58 -7.06
N ASN A 106 -22.19 -9.06 -5.90
CA ASN A 106 -22.44 -7.64 -5.68
C ASN A 106 -21.21 -6.89 -5.12
N PHE A 107 -20.01 -7.48 -5.11
CA PHE A 107 -18.84 -6.88 -4.48
C PHE A 107 -18.60 -5.43 -4.94
N LEU A 108 -18.58 -5.20 -6.26
CA LEU A 108 -18.30 -3.89 -6.83
C LEU A 108 -19.31 -2.85 -6.33
N SER A 109 -20.61 -3.11 -6.44
CA SER A 109 -21.65 -2.18 -6.01
C SER A 109 -21.68 -1.99 -4.49
N THR A 110 -21.36 -3.02 -3.71
CA THR A 110 -21.19 -2.91 -2.25
C THR A 110 -20.03 -1.98 -1.90
N ILE A 111 -18.86 -2.14 -2.52
CA ILE A 111 -17.70 -1.24 -2.27
C ILE A 111 -18.05 0.20 -2.63
N GLU A 112 -18.66 0.43 -3.80
CA GLU A 112 -19.09 1.78 -4.22
C GLU A 112 -20.06 2.40 -3.20
N THR A 113 -21.03 1.62 -2.72
CA THR A 113 -21.99 2.04 -1.70
C THR A 113 -21.29 2.42 -0.40
N LEU A 114 -20.36 1.58 0.06
CA LEU A 114 -19.59 1.85 1.28
C LEU A 114 -18.71 3.09 1.15
N VAL A 115 -18.11 3.35 -0.02
CA VAL A 115 -17.37 4.59 -0.27
C VAL A 115 -18.31 5.80 -0.14
N CYS A 116 -19.47 5.77 -0.80
CA CYS A 116 -20.47 6.84 -0.71
C CYS A 116 -20.95 7.07 0.73
N GLU A 117 -21.31 6.00 1.45
CA GLU A 117 -21.78 6.10 2.83
C GLU A 117 -20.68 6.56 3.80
N THR A 118 -19.41 6.21 3.54
CA THR A 118 -18.26 6.73 4.30
C THR A 118 -18.16 8.25 4.14
N PHE A 119 -18.22 8.77 2.91
CA PHE A 119 -18.24 10.22 2.68
C PHE A 119 -19.47 10.89 3.31
N LYS A 120 -20.67 10.34 3.09
CA LYS A 120 -21.94 10.88 3.61
C LYS A 120 -21.96 10.96 5.13
N ARG A 121 -21.39 9.97 5.81
CA ARG A 121 -21.41 9.87 7.28
C ARG A 121 -20.32 10.71 7.94
N TYR A 122 -19.13 10.77 7.34
CA TYR A 122 -17.96 11.32 8.03
C TYR A 122 -17.44 12.63 7.44
N TYR A 123 -17.87 13.04 6.26
CA TYR A 123 -17.39 14.26 5.60
C TYR A 123 -18.53 15.24 5.29
N ASP A 124 -18.19 16.53 5.32
CA ASP A 124 -19.10 17.63 5.02
C ASP A 124 -18.82 18.22 3.63
N GLY A 125 -19.90 18.55 2.92
CA GLY A 125 -19.82 19.24 1.62
C GLY A 125 -19.22 18.40 0.50
N ILE A 126 -19.27 17.07 0.58
CA ILE A 126 -18.88 16.17 -0.51
C ILE A 126 -20.10 15.95 -1.41
N ASP A 127 -19.98 16.34 -2.68
CA ASP A 127 -20.98 16.02 -3.70
C ASP A 127 -20.76 14.58 -4.18
N LEU A 128 -21.62 13.68 -3.70
CA LEU A 128 -21.57 12.26 -4.03
C LEU A 128 -22.00 11.99 -5.47
N SER A 129 -22.82 12.86 -6.07
CA SER A 129 -23.29 12.68 -7.45
C SER A 129 -22.17 12.83 -8.48
N ARG A 130 -21.09 13.52 -8.10
CA ARG A 130 -19.90 13.69 -8.94
C ARG A 130 -18.97 12.49 -8.89
N LEU A 131 -19.11 11.57 -7.93
CA LEU A 131 -18.17 10.45 -7.79
C LEU A 131 -18.31 9.48 -8.97
N ILE A 132 -17.20 9.17 -9.62
CA ILE A 132 -17.13 8.19 -10.73
C ILE A 132 -16.20 7.06 -10.31
N PHE A 133 -16.71 5.83 -10.32
CA PHE A 133 -16.00 4.63 -9.90
C PHE A 133 -15.39 3.93 -11.12
N ILE A 134 -14.05 3.91 -11.17
CA ILE A 134 -13.30 3.36 -12.31
C ILE A 134 -12.64 2.06 -11.86
N TRP A 135 -13.20 0.94 -12.31
CA TRP A 135 -12.69 -0.40 -12.03
C TRP A 135 -11.72 -0.87 -13.11
N LEU A 136 -10.56 -1.32 -12.67
CA LEU A 136 -9.55 -1.94 -13.50
C LEU A 136 -9.32 -3.39 -13.03
N ILE A 137 -9.28 -4.34 -13.97
CA ILE A 137 -9.11 -5.76 -13.71
C ILE A 137 -7.87 -6.31 -14.41
N SER A 138 -7.17 -7.21 -13.72
CA SER A 138 -6.16 -8.07 -14.32
C SER A 138 -6.68 -9.49 -14.22
N ASP A 139 -7.24 -10.02 -15.32
CA ASP A 139 -7.87 -11.34 -15.36
C ASP A 139 -6.84 -12.45 -15.13
N VAL A 140 -6.70 -12.94 -13.91
CA VAL A 140 -5.77 -14.03 -13.56
C VAL A 140 -6.57 -15.11 -12.85
N GLU A 141 -6.64 -16.32 -13.42
CA GLU A 141 -7.49 -17.42 -12.90
C GLU A 141 -7.28 -17.74 -11.41
N LYS A 142 -6.04 -17.57 -10.92
CA LYS A 142 -5.66 -17.88 -9.54
C LYS A 142 -5.84 -16.72 -8.56
N LYS A 143 -6.33 -15.57 -9.04
CA LYS A 143 -6.26 -14.32 -8.30
C LYS A 143 -7.34 -13.34 -8.73
N TRP A 144 -8.19 -12.95 -7.79
CA TRP A 144 -9.09 -11.83 -7.96
C TRP A 144 -8.32 -10.53 -7.67
N SER A 145 -7.90 -9.83 -8.72
CA SER A 145 -7.10 -8.60 -8.61
C SER A 145 -7.78 -7.45 -9.35
N LYS A 146 -8.21 -6.45 -8.59
CA LYS A 146 -8.86 -5.25 -9.13
C LYS A 146 -8.31 -3.99 -8.48
N HIS A 147 -8.20 -2.93 -9.27
CA HIS A 147 -8.02 -1.58 -8.74
C HIS A 147 -9.34 -0.82 -8.87
N LEU A 148 -9.67 -0.03 -7.85
CA LEU A 148 -10.72 0.97 -7.95
C LEU A 148 -10.08 2.36 -7.82
N ILE A 149 -10.35 3.24 -8.78
CA ILE A 149 -10.02 4.67 -8.69
C ILE A 149 -11.32 5.43 -8.60
N VAL A 150 -11.44 6.31 -7.60
CA VAL A 150 -12.64 7.13 -7.38
C VAL A 150 -12.37 8.54 -7.93
N LYS A 151 -12.74 8.76 -9.19
CA LYS A 151 -12.68 10.08 -9.82
C LYS A 151 -13.67 11.02 -9.11
N ASN A 152 -13.27 12.27 -8.95
CA ASN A 152 -13.85 13.33 -8.13
C ASN A 152 -13.76 13.10 -6.61
N ALA A 153 -12.88 12.21 -6.15
CA ALA A 153 -12.47 12.11 -4.75
C ALA A 153 -10.98 12.44 -4.60
N HIS A 154 -10.60 13.71 -4.86
CA HIS A 154 -9.20 14.13 -4.83
C HIS A 154 -8.78 14.66 -3.47
N PHE A 155 -7.95 13.90 -2.75
CA PHE A 155 -7.32 14.32 -1.51
C PHE A 155 -6.21 15.32 -1.77
N CYS A 156 -6.38 16.54 -1.27
CA CYS A 156 -5.55 17.69 -1.62
C CYS A 156 -4.70 18.25 -0.47
N ASP A 157 -4.74 17.65 0.73
CA ASP A 157 -3.84 18.00 1.83
C ASP A 157 -2.64 17.05 1.85
N ASP A 158 -2.67 15.95 2.62
CA ASP A 158 -1.73 14.83 2.52
C ASP A 158 -2.52 13.58 2.13
N TRP A 159 -2.41 13.17 0.87
CA TRP A 159 -3.09 12.02 0.30
C TRP A 159 -2.84 10.73 1.08
N LYS A 160 -1.62 10.53 1.61
CA LYS A 160 -1.30 9.33 2.39
C LYS A 160 -2.12 9.32 3.68
N GLU A 161 -2.07 10.42 4.42
CA GLU A 161 -2.81 10.56 5.68
C GLU A 161 -4.32 10.51 5.47
N GLN A 162 -4.83 11.27 4.49
CA GLN A 162 -6.26 11.30 4.15
C GLN A 162 -6.77 9.93 3.69
N SER A 163 -6.00 9.20 2.89
CA SER A 163 -6.37 7.84 2.46
C SER A 163 -6.42 6.87 3.64
N LEU A 164 -5.44 6.92 4.54
CA LEU A 164 -5.43 6.07 5.74
C LEU A 164 -6.62 6.37 6.67
N VAL A 165 -6.94 7.65 6.89
CA VAL A 165 -8.13 8.06 7.65
C VAL A 165 -9.39 7.52 6.98
N PHE A 166 -9.52 7.73 5.66
CA PHE A 166 -10.67 7.25 4.90
C PHE A 166 -10.82 5.73 5.00
N TYR A 167 -9.75 4.96 4.79
CA TYR A 167 -9.76 3.51 4.87
C TYR A 167 -10.21 3.01 6.24
N ASN A 168 -9.75 3.62 7.33
CA ASN A 168 -10.17 3.22 8.68
C ASN A 168 -11.68 3.46 8.90
N LEU A 169 -12.21 4.58 8.42
CA LEU A 169 -13.64 4.90 8.51
C LEU A 169 -14.48 3.97 7.63
N PHE A 170 -13.99 3.68 6.42
CA PHE A 170 -14.59 2.73 5.49
C PHE A 170 -14.64 1.32 6.08
N LEU A 171 -13.54 0.86 6.69
CA LEU A 171 -13.44 -0.46 7.31
C LEU A 171 -14.32 -0.57 8.56
N ALA A 172 -14.41 0.49 9.37
CA ALA A 172 -15.34 0.53 10.51
C ALA A 172 -16.80 0.43 10.05
N LEU A 173 -17.16 1.13 8.96
CA LEU A 173 -18.49 1.03 8.37
C LEU A 173 -18.75 -0.36 7.78
N TYR A 174 -17.75 -0.97 7.13
CA TYR A 174 -17.83 -2.33 6.62
C TYR A 174 -18.13 -3.34 7.75
N GLU A 175 -17.41 -3.24 8.87
CA GLU A 175 -17.65 -4.09 10.05
C GLU A 175 -19.03 -3.87 10.67
N GLU A 176 -19.48 -2.61 10.74
CA GLU A 176 -20.79 -2.24 11.28
C GLU A 176 -21.94 -2.80 10.43
N VAL A 177 -21.87 -2.64 9.12
CA VAL A 177 -22.94 -3.05 8.19
C VAL A 177 -22.88 -4.54 7.91
N ASN A 178 -21.68 -5.14 7.93
CA ASN A 178 -21.42 -6.54 7.58
C ASN A 178 -22.20 -6.98 6.32
N PRO A 179 -21.88 -6.39 5.16
CA PRO A 179 -22.78 -6.38 3.99
C PRO A 179 -22.94 -7.74 3.30
N TRP A 180 -22.18 -8.75 3.70
CA TRP A 180 -22.16 -10.07 3.07
C TRP A 180 -22.41 -11.18 4.10
N PRO A 181 -23.01 -12.33 3.67
CA PRO A 181 -23.13 -13.52 4.48
C PRO A 181 -21.78 -14.02 5.03
N GLU A 182 -21.80 -14.81 6.10
CA GLU A 182 -20.60 -15.28 6.80
C GLU A 182 -19.62 -16.02 5.89
N GLU A 183 -20.13 -16.79 4.93
CA GLU A 183 -19.35 -17.52 3.92
C GLU A 183 -18.59 -16.61 2.93
N HIS A 184 -19.00 -15.35 2.81
CA HIS A 184 -18.38 -14.32 1.97
C HIS A 184 -17.74 -13.20 2.80
N ASN A 185 -17.71 -13.34 4.13
CA ASN A 185 -17.25 -12.29 5.01
C ASN A 185 -15.71 -12.20 4.99
N LEU A 186 -15.21 -11.37 4.07
CA LEU A 186 -13.84 -10.93 4.02
C LEU A 186 -13.49 -10.25 5.35
N LYS A 187 -12.48 -10.76 6.06
CA LYS A 187 -12.00 -10.08 7.26
C LYS A 187 -11.52 -8.68 6.87
N THR A 188 -11.75 -7.69 7.74
CA THR A 188 -11.36 -6.28 7.56
C THR A 188 -9.91 -6.11 7.11
N LYS A 189 -8.99 -6.90 7.69
CA LYS A 189 -7.55 -6.90 7.36
C LYS A 189 -7.20 -7.50 6.00
N GLU A 190 -8.16 -8.15 5.36
CA GLU A 190 -8.03 -8.87 4.10
C GLU A 190 -8.74 -8.11 2.97
N LEU A 191 -9.72 -7.25 3.28
CA LEU A 191 -10.55 -6.56 2.29
C LEU A 191 -9.79 -5.56 1.40
N ILE A 192 -8.91 -4.72 1.97
CA ILE A 192 -8.17 -3.69 1.23
C ILE A 192 -6.67 -3.77 1.54
N ASP A 193 -5.82 -3.58 0.54
CA ASP A 193 -4.40 -3.34 0.78
C ASP A 193 -4.17 -1.88 1.20
N ILE A 194 -4.19 -1.62 2.51
CA ILE A 194 -3.90 -0.28 3.06
C ILE A 194 -2.48 0.20 2.73
N GLN A 195 -1.56 -0.69 2.31
CA GLN A 195 -0.19 -0.31 1.95
C GLN A 195 -0.13 0.51 0.66
N VAL A 196 -1.21 0.60 -0.10
CA VAL A 196 -1.33 1.52 -1.23
C VAL A 196 -1.11 2.97 -0.76
N ALA A 197 -1.64 3.34 0.42
CA ALA A 197 -1.43 4.66 1.01
C ALA A 197 -0.08 4.75 1.75
N ARG A 198 1.02 4.67 1.01
CA ARG A 198 2.38 4.88 1.52
C ARG A 198 3.15 5.91 0.69
N GLY A 199 4.17 6.50 1.30
CA GLY A 199 5.05 7.42 0.58
C GLY A 199 5.75 6.71 -0.57
N ASN A 200 5.75 7.34 -1.75
CA ASN A 200 6.31 6.77 -2.99
C ASN A 200 5.62 5.48 -3.43
N ALA A 201 4.33 5.36 -3.14
CA ALA A 201 3.52 4.27 -3.65
C ALA A 201 3.62 4.19 -5.19
N THR A 202 3.52 2.97 -5.71
CA THR A 202 3.57 2.72 -7.15
C THR A 202 2.36 1.90 -7.54
N MET A 203 1.52 2.41 -8.42
CA MET A 203 0.28 1.73 -8.83
C MET A 203 0.33 1.39 -10.31
N ARG A 204 0.01 0.13 -10.64
CA ARG A 204 0.01 -0.33 -12.04
C ARG A 204 -1.02 0.48 -12.82
N MET A 205 -0.59 1.04 -13.95
CA MET A 205 -1.44 1.87 -14.79
C MET A 205 -2.33 1.04 -15.70
N MET A 206 -3.45 1.61 -16.14
CA MET A 206 -4.31 0.99 -17.15
C MET A 206 -3.48 0.64 -18.38
N GLY A 207 -3.71 -0.57 -18.89
CA GLY A 207 -3.05 -1.23 -19.99
C GLY A 207 -1.54 -1.49 -19.80
N SER A 208 -1.07 -1.51 -18.55
CA SER A 208 0.22 -2.09 -18.19
C SER A 208 0.04 -3.46 -17.53
N SER A 209 1.03 -4.34 -17.62
CA SER A 209 1.05 -5.68 -17.01
C SER A 209 2.18 -5.81 -16.00
N LYS A 210 2.09 -6.77 -15.08
CA LYS A 210 3.30 -7.21 -14.36
C LYS A 210 4.16 -8.07 -15.28
N LEU A 211 5.44 -8.27 -14.95
CA LEU A 211 6.29 -9.21 -15.71
C LEU A 211 5.66 -10.61 -15.75
N GLY A 212 5.39 -11.11 -16.96
CA GLY A 212 4.70 -12.40 -17.17
C GLY A 212 3.24 -12.45 -16.75
N GLY A 213 2.65 -11.31 -16.34
CA GLY A 213 1.25 -11.20 -15.93
C GLY A 213 0.34 -10.69 -17.06
N LYS A 214 -0.97 -10.67 -16.79
CA LYS A 214 -1.94 -10.07 -17.71
C LYS A 214 -1.96 -8.54 -17.58
N THR A 215 -2.36 -7.91 -18.67
CA THR A 215 -2.59 -6.47 -18.78
C THR A 215 -3.76 -6.05 -17.89
N LEU A 216 -3.59 -4.94 -17.18
CA LEU A 216 -4.65 -4.31 -16.41
C LEU A 216 -5.60 -3.57 -17.37
N LEU A 217 -6.86 -3.93 -17.42
CA LEU A 217 -7.85 -3.36 -18.36
C LEU A 217 -9.06 -2.82 -17.62
N PHE A 218 -9.94 -2.08 -18.28
CA PHE A 218 -11.24 -1.74 -17.69
C PHE A 218 -12.06 -3.00 -17.43
N GLU A 219 -12.76 -3.01 -16.29
CA GLU A 219 -13.78 -4.02 -16.03
C GLU A 219 -14.91 -3.86 -17.07
N SER A 220 -15.12 -4.89 -17.90
CA SER A 220 -16.21 -4.90 -18.90
C SER A 220 -17.62 -4.95 -18.28
N ALA A 221 -17.74 -5.11 -16.95
CA ALA A 221 -19.00 -5.20 -16.20
C ALA A 221 -19.78 -3.88 -16.05
N PHE A 222 -19.45 -2.83 -16.80
CA PHE A 222 -20.31 -1.66 -17.00
C PHE A 222 -21.64 -1.99 -17.73
N SER A 223 -21.93 -3.27 -18.01
CA SER A 223 -23.19 -3.72 -18.64
C SER A 223 -24.44 -3.57 -17.76
N TRP A 224 -24.34 -3.41 -16.44
CA TRP A 224 -25.53 -3.27 -15.57
C TRP A 224 -25.92 -1.82 -15.24
N ARG A 225 -25.03 -0.85 -15.49
CA ARG A 225 -25.36 0.59 -15.43
C ARG A 225 -25.86 1.12 -16.77
N GLU A 226 -26.45 0.24 -17.59
CA GLU A 226 -27.03 0.59 -18.88
C GLU A 226 -28.35 1.36 -18.79
N GLU A 227 -28.86 1.74 -17.62
CA GLU A 227 -30.12 2.49 -17.57
C GLU A 227 -30.05 3.82 -16.81
N LEU A 228 -29.13 3.96 -15.83
CA LEU A 228 -28.98 5.21 -15.07
C LEU A 228 -27.80 6.10 -15.51
N VAL A 229 -26.76 5.53 -16.13
CA VAL A 229 -25.57 6.29 -16.58
C VAL A 229 -25.61 6.57 -18.09
N ARG A 230 -26.63 6.09 -18.79
CA ARG A 230 -26.71 6.12 -20.26
C ARG A 230 -26.89 7.50 -20.89
N THR A 231 -27.18 8.56 -20.14
CA THR A 231 -27.53 9.85 -20.76
C THR A 231 -26.46 10.95 -20.70
N GLU A 232 -25.39 10.85 -19.88
CA GLU A 232 -24.45 12.00 -19.75
C GLU A 232 -22.93 11.70 -19.83
N HIS A 233 -22.46 10.46 -19.60
CA HIS A 233 -21.01 10.25 -19.34
C HIS A 233 -20.32 9.07 -20.08
N LYS A 234 -21.01 8.40 -21.02
CA LYS A 234 -20.49 7.18 -21.68
C LYS A 234 -19.26 7.44 -22.59
N ASP A 235 -19.01 8.68 -23.01
CA ASP A 235 -17.99 9.02 -24.02
C ASP A 235 -16.65 9.58 -23.47
N THR A 236 -16.43 9.67 -22.16
CA THR A 236 -15.35 10.55 -21.63
C THR A 236 -14.37 9.95 -20.60
N ILE A 237 -14.41 8.65 -20.29
CA ILE A 237 -13.35 8.05 -19.43
C ILE A 237 -12.11 7.77 -20.28
N THR A 238 -11.03 8.46 -19.94
CA THR A 238 -9.74 8.42 -20.63
C THR A 238 -8.67 7.77 -19.77
N PHE A 239 -7.47 7.57 -20.32
CA PHE A 239 -6.31 7.14 -19.55
C PHE A 239 -6.01 8.06 -18.35
N TYR A 240 -6.23 9.37 -18.49
CA TYR A 240 -6.01 10.35 -17.41
C TYR A 240 -6.88 10.12 -16.19
N ASP A 241 -8.09 9.58 -16.39
CA ASP A 241 -9.02 9.26 -15.31
C ASP A 241 -8.57 8.02 -14.52
N THR A 242 -7.67 7.23 -15.08
CA THR A 242 -7.06 6.06 -14.44
C THR A 242 -5.77 6.37 -13.70
N LEU A 243 -5.34 7.63 -13.66
CA LEU A 243 -4.20 8.08 -12.88
C LEU A 243 -4.65 8.52 -11.49
N ILE A 244 -3.80 8.31 -10.50
CA ILE A 244 -4.07 8.70 -9.12
C ILE A 244 -3.76 10.17 -8.94
N GLN A 245 -2.62 10.65 -9.44
CA GLN A 245 -2.32 12.06 -9.37
C GLN A 245 -2.83 12.82 -10.59
N LEU A 246 -3.13 14.11 -10.42
CA LEU A 246 -3.58 14.96 -11.51
C LEU A 246 -2.36 15.60 -12.21
N TYR A 247 -2.30 15.52 -13.54
CA TYR A 247 -1.17 16.02 -14.33
C TYR A 247 -1.54 17.17 -15.26
N ARG A 248 -2.84 17.35 -15.56
CA ARG A 248 -3.35 18.44 -16.39
C ARG A 248 -4.04 19.49 -15.52
N ARG A 249 -3.91 20.75 -15.90
CA ARG A 249 -4.51 21.88 -15.18
C ARG A 249 -6.04 21.79 -15.19
N GLU A 250 -6.62 21.38 -16.32
CA GLU A 250 -8.06 21.15 -16.47
C GLU A 250 -8.60 20.10 -15.49
N ASP A 251 -7.87 19.01 -15.27
CA ASP A 251 -8.26 17.98 -14.30
C ASP A 251 -8.27 18.58 -12.89
N VAL A 252 -7.21 19.30 -12.51
CA VAL A 252 -7.10 19.96 -11.19
C VAL A 252 -8.27 20.92 -10.92
N THR A 253 -8.75 21.64 -11.93
CA THR A 253 -9.87 22.58 -11.79
C THR A 253 -11.22 21.90 -11.75
N ASN A 254 -11.37 20.76 -12.43
CA ASN A 254 -12.65 20.06 -12.57
C ASN A 254 -12.88 19.01 -11.49
N GLU A 255 -11.81 18.49 -10.88
CA GLU A 255 -11.90 17.47 -9.85
C GLU A 255 -12.44 18.07 -8.53
N GLN A 256 -13.31 17.34 -7.84
CA GLN A 256 -13.72 17.74 -6.49
C GLN A 256 -12.58 17.49 -5.50
N ASN A 257 -12.06 18.58 -4.94
CA ASN A 257 -11.06 18.57 -3.89
C ASN A 257 -11.70 18.25 -2.54
N ILE A 258 -11.12 17.29 -1.83
CA ILE A 258 -11.51 16.85 -0.50
C ILE A 258 -10.37 17.17 0.46
N ARG A 259 -10.66 18.02 1.44
CA ARG A 259 -9.74 18.47 2.47
C ARG A 259 -9.99 17.76 3.79
N GLN A 260 -8.96 17.66 4.61
CA GLN A 260 -9.04 17.12 5.97
C GLN A 260 -10.00 17.94 6.84
N CYS A 261 -10.10 19.25 6.63
CA CYS A 261 -11.05 20.12 7.35
C CYS A 261 -12.53 19.83 7.04
N GLN A 262 -12.81 19.02 6.01
CA GLN A 262 -14.16 18.55 5.71
C GLN A 262 -14.52 17.31 6.52
N LEU A 263 -13.60 16.70 7.27
CA LEU A 263 -13.96 15.64 8.21
C LEU A 263 -14.79 16.25 9.35
N ARG A 264 -15.97 15.68 9.61
CA ARG A 264 -16.92 16.20 10.60
C ARG A 264 -16.26 16.37 11.96
N LYS A 265 -16.42 17.56 12.54
CA LYS A 265 -15.77 17.93 13.81
C LYS A 265 -16.08 16.95 14.95
N LYS A 266 -17.32 16.45 15.05
CA LYS A 266 -17.70 15.44 16.04
C LYS A 266 -16.87 14.15 15.92
N ILE A 267 -16.47 13.77 14.72
CA ILE A 267 -15.60 12.62 14.47
C ILE A 267 -14.16 12.93 14.86
N LEU A 268 -13.66 14.13 14.56
CA LEU A 268 -12.37 14.57 15.08
C LEU A 268 -12.40 14.54 16.62
N ASP A 269 -13.43 15.10 17.25
CA ASP A 269 -13.57 15.16 18.70
C ASP A 269 -13.73 13.76 19.33
N GLU A 270 -14.46 12.82 18.72
CA GLU A 270 -14.55 11.41 19.14
C GLU A 270 -13.25 10.62 18.86
N MET A 271 -12.49 11.01 17.84
CA MET A 271 -11.15 10.47 17.56
C MET A 271 -10.08 11.05 18.50
N PHE A 272 -10.33 12.20 19.14
CA PHE A 272 -9.35 12.95 19.96
C PHE A 272 -9.69 13.09 21.46
N PHE A 273 -10.93 12.86 21.92
CA PHE A 273 -11.35 13.05 23.31
C PHE A 273 -12.25 11.92 23.82
N THR A 274 -11.97 11.43 25.02
CA THR A 274 -12.89 10.58 25.80
C THR A 274 -13.04 11.18 27.19
N PHE A 275 -14.29 11.40 27.61
CA PHE A 275 -14.62 11.78 28.99
C PHE A 275 -14.06 10.74 29.97
N ASP A 276 -13.23 11.17 30.92
CA ASP A 276 -12.73 10.31 32.00
C ASP A 276 -13.65 10.45 33.23
N PRO A 277 -14.49 9.44 33.54
CA PRO A 277 -15.41 9.51 34.66
C PRO A 277 -14.71 9.53 36.03
N LYS A 278 -13.40 9.32 36.10
CA LYS A 278 -12.62 9.43 37.35
C LYS A 278 -12.12 10.85 37.61
N THR A 279 -11.85 11.63 36.57
CA THR A 279 -11.34 13.00 36.70
C THR A 279 -12.40 14.06 36.42
N ASN A 280 -13.52 13.68 35.81
CA ASN A 280 -14.64 14.56 35.44
C ASN A 280 -14.21 15.72 34.52
N GLU A 281 -13.18 15.49 33.71
CA GLU A 281 -12.61 16.44 32.75
C GLU A 281 -12.51 15.80 31.35
N ASP A 282 -12.61 16.63 30.30
CA ASP A 282 -12.31 16.22 28.93
C ASP A 282 -10.80 16.07 28.76
N VAL A 283 -10.31 14.83 28.72
CA VAL A 283 -8.88 14.55 28.55
C VAL A 283 -8.54 14.43 27.06
N PRO A 284 -7.60 15.24 26.51
CA PRO A 284 -7.07 15.02 25.16
C PRO A 284 -6.38 13.66 25.10
N LYS A 285 -6.99 12.70 24.41
CA LYS A 285 -6.25 11.52 23.95
C LYS A 285 -5.80 11.83 22.53
N MET A 286 -4.48 11.97 22.33
CA MET A 286 -3.88 11.47 21.10
C MET A 286 -4.23 9.98 21.01
N ILE A 287 -5.37 9.70 20.37
CA ILE A 287 -5.91 8.40 19.97
C ILE A 287 -5.62 7.26 20.95
N PRO A 288 -6.60 6.70 21.67
CA PRO A 288 -6.46 5.34 22.18
C PRO A 288 -6.43 4.36 20.99
N ASN A 289 -5.29 4.25 20.29
CA ASN A 289 -4.36 3.13 20.34
C ASN A 289 -4.91 1.68 20.29
N LYS A 290 -6.19 1.46 19.99
CA LYS A 290 -6.64 0.13 19.57
C LYS A 290 -6.94 0.08 18.09
N PHE A 291 -7.56 1.10 17.50
CA PHE A 291 -7.80 1.14 16.04
C PHE A 291 -6.70 1.88 15.27
N TYR A 292 -6.25 3.07 15.69
CA TYR A 292 -5.16 3.77 15.00
C TYR A 292 -3.78 3.22 15.37
N ARG A 293 -3.55 2.76 16.62
CA ARG A 293 -2.34 1.96 16.84
C ARG A 293 -2.49 0.57 16.22
N GLU A 294 -3.63 -0.13 16.13
CA GLU A 294 -3.64 -1.37 15.31
C GLU A 294 -3.38 -1.04 13.84
N ALA A 295 -4.03 -0.05 13.24
CA ALA A 295 -3.83 0.33 11.84
C ALA A 295 -2.40 0.85 11.57
N CYS A 296 -1.81 1.65 12.48
CA CYS A 296 -0.40 2.06 12.39
C CYS A 296 0.61 1.03 12.91
N LYS A 297 0.19 0.02 13.68
CA LYS A 297 1.00 -1.17 14.03
C LYS A 297 0.94 -2.22 12.90
N HIS A 298 -0.11 -2.19 12.08
CA HIS A 298 -0.28 -3.00 10.87
C HIS A 298 0.35 -2.34 9.64
N ALA A 299 0.52 -1.01 9.64
CA ALA A 299 1.34 -0.28 8.68
C ALA A 299 2.82 -0.26 9.10
N MET A 300 3.46 -1.43 9.03
CA MET A 300 4.86 -1.67 9.41
C MET A 300 5.15 -1.41 10.89
N ILE A 301 5.90 -2.32 11.52
CA ILE A 301 6.43 -2.05 12.86
C ILE A 301 7.29 -0.78 12.78
N ASP A 302 6.87 0.27 13.50
CA ASP A 302 7.62 1.51 13.66
C ASP A 302 8.97 1.21 14.34
N LEU A 303 9.99 0.99 13.51
CA LEU A 303 11.33 0.64 13.95
C LEU A 303 11.93 1.74 14.83
N THR A 304 11.49 3.00 14.69
CA THR A 304 12.01 4.15 15.44
C THR A 304 11.79 4.03 16.94
N ARG A 305 10.82 3.23 17.38
CA ARG A 305 10.60 2.94 18.81
C ARG A 305 11.67 2.05 19.42
N PHE A 306 12.35 1.26 18.61
CA PHE A 306 13.47 0.41 19.03
C PHE A 306 14.83 1.10 18.82
N GLU A 307 14.87 2.20 18.06
CA GLU A 307 16.08 2.99 17.82
C GLU A 307 16.56 3.80 19.03
N LYS A 308 15.80 3.83 20.14
CA LYS A 308 16.24 4.48 21.39
C LYS A 308 17.28 3.66 22.16
N ASP A 309 17.55 2.44 21.74
CA ASP A 309 18.60 1.60 22.30
C ASP A 309 19.86 1.75 21.44
N ASP A 310 20.75 2.67 21.85
CA ASP A 310 21.99 3.01 21.15
C ASP A 310 23.05 1.88 21.21
N THR A 311 22.68 0.71 21.73
CA THR A 311 23.56 -0.46 21.76
C THR A 311 23.84 -0.94 20.33
N VAL A 312 25.04 -0.63 19.84
CA VAL A 312 25.55 -1.14 18.57
C VAL A 312 25.92 -2.61 18.75
N LEU A 313 25.29 -3.50 17.99
CA LEU A 313 25.66 -4.92 18.00
C LEU A 313 27.00 -5.14 17.30
N GLU A 314 27.89 -5.88 17.95
CA GLU A 314 29.10 -6.39 17.30
C GLU A 314 28.76 -7.39 16.20
N ALA A 315 29.60 -7.48 15.17
CA ALA A 315 29.40 -8.38 14.04
C ALA A 315 29.19 -9.85 14.47
N ALA A 316 29.91 -10.30 15.51
CA ALA A 316 29.77 -11.63 16.08
C ALA A 316 28.35 -11.88 16.66
N ALA A 317 27.81 -10.89 17.38
CA ALA A 317 26.45 -10.97 17.94
C ALA A 317 25.39 -10.99 16.84
N VAL A 318 25.57 -10.21 15.77
CA VAL A 318 24.68 -10.22 14.60
C VAL A 318 24.66 -11.59 13.92
N GLN A 319 25.85 -12.16 13.65
CA GLN A 319 25.97 -13.48 13.03
C GLN A 319 25.34 -14.57 13.90
N LYS A 320 25.60 -14.54 15.21
CA LYS A 320 25.06 -15.53 16.14
C LYS A 320 23.54 -15.41 16.29
N ALA A 321 23.00 -14.20 16.36
CA ALA A 321 21.55 -13.97 16.39
C ALA A 321 20.85 -14.45 15.10
N PHE A 322 21.44 -14.21 13.94
CA PHE A 322 20.91 -14.70 12.66
C PHE A 322 20.96 -16.23 12.58
N ALA A 323 22.07 -16.85 13.00
CA ALA A 323 22.19 -18.30 13.07
C ALA A 323 21.18 -18.93 14.06
N THR A 324 20.96 -18.32 15.22
CA THR A 324 19.90 -18.73 16.18
C THR A 324 18.54 -18.74 15.51
N PHE A 325 18.25 -17.70 14.71
CA PHE A 325 17.00 -17.59 13.98
C PHE A 325 16.84 -18.65 12.89
N GLU A 326 17.86 -18.87 12.06
CA GLU A 326 17.82 -19.89 11.01
C GLU A 326 17.61 -21.30 11.58
N ASN A 327 18.33 -21.63 12.67
CA ASN A 327 18.17 -22.90 13.37
C ASN A 327 16.75 -23.06 13.91
N HIS A 328 16.18 -22.01 14.50
CA HIS A 328 14.81 -22.03 15.01
C HIS A 328 13.79 -22.26 13.89
N ILE A 329 13.87 -21.50 12.80
CA ILE A 329 12.97 -21.67 11.65
C ILE A 329 13.07 -23.08 11.07
N CYS A 330 14.29 -23.59 10.84
CA CYS A 330 14.46 -24.91 10.24
C CYS A 330 13.82 -26.00 11.10
N ARG A 331 13.93 -25.88 12.44
CA ARG A 331 13.31 -26.81 13.39
C ARG A 331 11.79 -26.72 13.40
N GLU A 332 11.24 -25.53 13.58
CA GLU A 332 9.78 -25.34 13.70
C GLU A 332 9.05 -25.65 12.39
N MET A 333 9.65 -25.33 11.24
CA MET A 333 9.04 -25.52 9.92
C MET A 333 9.46 -26.81 9.22
N LYS A 334 10.32 -27.63 9.85
CA LYS A 334 10.86 -28.89 9.28
C LYS A 334 11.48 -28.71 7.88
N LEU A 335 12.21 -27.61 7.68
CA LEU A 335 12.80 -27.26 6.39
C LEU A 335 14.19 -27.87 6.22
N SER A 336 14.49 -28.36 5.02
CA SER A 336 15.73 -29.08 4.67
C SER A 336 16.94 -28.17 4.39
N LYS A 337 17.07 -27.03 5.09
CA LYS A 337 18.10 -25.96 4.95
C LYS A 337 17.83 -24.85 3.93
N GLN A 338 16.63 -24.74 3.36
CA GLN A 338 16.34 -23.58 2.50
C GLN A 338 16.14 -22.32 3.35
N THR A 339 16.96 -21.30 3.14
CA THR A 339 16.86 -20.03 3.86
C THR A 339 15.64 -19.27 3.36
N ILE A 340 14.64 -19.07 4.23
CA ILE A 340 13.43 -18.28 3.91
C ILE A 340 13.76 -16.78 3.89
N PHE A 341 14.78 -16.40 4.66
CA PHE A 341 15.23 -15.02 4.79
C PHE A 341 16.72 -14.92 4.55
N ARG A 342 17.15 -13.79 4.00
CA ARG A 342 18.54 -13.35 3.98
C ARG A 342 18.75 -12.15 4.90
N PHE A 343 19.94 -12.03 5.46
CA PHE A 343 20.35 -10.81 6.18
C PHE A 343 20.35 -9.62 5.23
N LYS A 344 19.71 -8.51 5.64
CA LYS A 344 19.66 -7.26 4.86
C LYS A 344 20.55 -6.15 5.44
N GLY A 345 20.70 -6.11 6.76
CA GLY A 345 21.46 -5.06 7.45
C GLY A 345 21.11 -4.99 8.93
N CYS A 346 21.86 -4.21 9.70
CA CYS A 346 21.57 -3.94 11.11
C CYS A 346 21.60 -2.44 11.43
N LYS A 347 20.82 -2.04 12.44
CA LYS A 347 20.82 -0.68 13.00
C LYS A 347 20.58 -0.79 14.51
N GLY A 348 21.60 -0.50 15.31
CA GLY A 348 21.58 -0.74 16.76
C GLY A 348 21.30 -2.21 17.08
N CYS A 349 20.27 -2.46 17.88
CA CYS A 349 19.82 -3.80 18.28
C CYS A 349 18.93 -4.53 17.26
N LEU A 350 18.65 -3.91 16.11
CA LEU A 350 17.75 -4.46 15.09
C LEU A 350 18.52 -5.08 13.92
N ILE A 351 18.16 -6.31 13.56
CA ILE A 351 18.68 -7.03 12.39
C ILE A 351 17.55 -7.16 11.37
N SER A 352 17.65 -6.44 10.26
CA SER A 352 16.67 -6.51 9.18
C SER A 352 16.82 -7.78 8.37
N LEU A 353 15.70 -8.46 8.12
CA LEU A 353 15.63 -9.69 7.35
C LEU A 353 14.85 -9.44 6.06
N GLU A 354 15.39 -9.87 4.94
CA GLU A 354 14.69 -9.86 3.65
C GLU A 354 14.19 -11.25 3.31
N ARG A 355 12.90 -11.38 3.03
CA ARG A 355 12.31 -12.65 2.63
C ARG A 355 12.74 -12.98 1.21
N VAL A 356 13.23 -14.19 0.99
CA VAL A 356 13.66 -14.67 -0.34
C VAL A 356 12.66 -15.63 -0.98
N SER A 357 11.76 -16.23 -0.20
CA SER A 357 10.70 -17.10 -0.70
C SER A 357 9.43 -17.06 0.17
N PRO A 358 8.26 -17.35 -0.42
CA PRO A 358 7.02 -17.49 0.33
C PRO A 358 7.13 -18.56 1.42
N ALA A 359 6.80 -18.20 2.65
CA ALA A 359 6.76 -19.16 3.76
C ALA A 359 5.85 -18.69 4.89
N PRO A 360 5.34 -19.63 5.72
CA PRO A 360 4.60 -19.32 6.94
C PRO A 360 5.33 -18.29 7.84
N CYS A 361 4.58 -17.38 8.44
CA CYS A 361 5.08 -16.47 9.46
C CYS A 361 5.21 -17.23 10.79
N LEU A 362 6.33 -17.06 11.51
CA LEU A 362 6.52 -17.65 12.84
C LEU A 362 5.50 -17.19 13.89
N LEU A 363 4.84 -16.04 13.67
CA LEU A 363 3.83 -15.50 14.59
C LEU A 363 2.44 -16.01 14.23
N SER A 364 1.98 -15.77 13.00
CA SER A 364 0.60 -16.07 12.62
C SER A 364 0.39 -17.44 11.96
N GLY A 365 1.46 -18.13 11.55
CA GLY A 365 1.37 -19.30 10.66
C GLY A 365 0.94 -19.00 9.22
N LYS A 366 0.44 -17.79 8.93
CA LYS A 366 0.03 -17.38 7.57
C LYS A 366 1.24 -17.28 6.64
N VAL A 367 1.09 -17.71 5.39
CA VAL A 367 2.14 -17.58 4.36
C VAL A 367 2.29 -16.11 3.97
N HIS A 368 3.52 -15.62 4.00
CA HIS A 368 3.89 -14.29 3.53
C HIS A 368 4.76 -14.47 2.29
N ASP A 369 4.47 -13.72 1.23
CA ASP A 369 5.14 -13.87 -0.06
C ASP A 369 6.41 -13.02 -0.13
N ASN A 370 6.30 -11.74 0.24
CA ASN A 370 7.38 -10.75 0.12
C ASN A 370 7.56 -9.91 1.39
N GLU A 371 6.77 -10.17 2.43
CA GLU A 371 6.81 -9.40 3.67
C GLU A 371 8.03 -9.78 4.50
N ASN A 372 8.91 -8.78 4.63
CA ASN A 372 10.15 -8.84 5.38
C ASN A 372 9.90 -8.98 6.90
N ALA A 373 10.98 -9.23 7.62
CA ALA A 373 10.97 -9.41 9.07
C ALA A 373 12.16 -8.66 9.68
N PHE A 374 12.25 -8.67 10.99
CA PHE A 374 13.47 -8.28 11.67
C PHE A 374 13.65 -9.08 12.96
N LEU A 375 14.89 -9.16 13.42
CA LEU A 375 15.22 -9.63 14.74
C LEU A 375 15.52 -8.43 15.63
N ARG A 376 15.10 -8.51 16.88
CA ARG A 376 15.56 -7.60 17.93
C ARG A 376 16.41 -8.39 18.89
N VAL A 377 17.61 -7.90 19.16
CA VAL A 377 18.53 -8.48 20.15
C VAL A 377 18.47 -7.64 21.42
N THR A 378 18.24 -8.25 22.57
CA THR A 378 18.32 -7.55 23.86
C THR A 378 19.12 -8.40 24.84
N ALA A 379 20.25 -7.87 25.31
CA ALA A 379 21.27 -8.69 25.98
C ALA A 379 21.60 -9.92 25.13
N ASP A 380 21.28 -11.13 25.61
CA ASP A 380 21.54 -12.39 24.91
C ASP A 380 20.26 -13.06 24.36
N ILE A 381 19.18 -12.30 24.19
CA ILE A 381 17.89 -12.82 23.75
C ILE A 381 17.56 -12.28 22.35
N VAL A 382 17.23 -13.19 21.43
CA VAL A 382 16.74 -12.85 20.09
C VAL A 382 15.21 -12.93 20.06
N TYR A 383 14.57 -11.87 19.58
CA TYR A 383 13.14 -11.83 19.30
C TYR A 383 12.89 -11.70 17.80
N PHE A 384 12.07 -12.58 17.24
CA PHE A 384 11.58 -12.42 15.86
C PHE A 384 10.33 -11.55 15.83
N HIS A 385 10.32 -10.63 14.87
CA HIS A 385 9.19 -9.77 14.57
C HIS A 385 8.84 -9.83 13.08
N CYS A 386 7.55 -9.77 12.77
CA CYS A 386 7.09 -9.69 11.39
C CYS A 386 6.67 -8.27 11.02
N LEU A 387 7.18 -7.72 9.90
CA LEU A 387 6.84 -6.36 9.50
C LEU A 387 5.37 -6.17 9.09
N ARG A 388 4.62 -7.27 8.83
CA ARG A 388 3.16 -7.23 8.63
C ARG A 388 2.39 -7.02 9.94
N GLY A 389 3.08 -7.03 11.09
CA GLY A 389 2.45 -6.90 12.40
C GLY A 389 1.62 -8.13 12.79
N CYS A 390 2.07 -9.32 12.42
CA CYS A 390 1.44 -10.58 12.82
C CYS A 390 1.53 -10.82 14.33
N GLU A 391 0.61 -11.62 14.85
CA GLU A 391 0.45 -11.90 16.28
C GLU A 391 0.29 -13.41 16.52
N LEU A 392 0.80 -13.88 17.66
CA LEU A 392 0.59 -15.23 18.21
C LEU A 392 -0.11 -15.08 19.57
N GLY A 393 -1.44 -15.21 19.59
CA GLY A 393 -2.25 -14.72 20.72
C GLY A 393 -2.06 -13.20 20.87
N ASP A 394 -1.75 -12.73 22.08
CA ASP A 394 -1.48 -11.32 22.34
C ASP A 394 0.00 -10.90 22.09
N LYS A 395 0.84 -11.83 21.58
CA LYS A 395 2.28 -11.58 21.39
C LYS A 395 2.61 -11.16 19.96
N ARG A 396 3.36 -10.06 19.82
CA ARG A 396 3.85 -9.49 18.54
C ARG A 396 5.29 -9.85 18.20
N SER A 397 5.85 -10.74 19.00
CA SER A 397 7.21 -11.22 18.88
C SER A 397 7.31 -12.60 19.49
N ILE A 398 8.15 -13.44 18.90
CA ILE A 398 8.47 -14.75 19.46
C ILE A 398 9.92 -14.73 19.90
N ARG A 399 10.15 -15.13 21.15
CA ARG A 399 11.49 -15.34 21.68
C ARG A 399 12.08 -16.58 21.00
N LEU A 400 13.24 -16.44 20.40
CA LEU A 400 13.97 -17.54 19.81
C LEU A 400 14.87 -18.15 20.90
N PHE A 401 14.85 -19.47 21.01
CA PHE A 401 15.65 -20.18 22.01
C PHE A 401 17.08 -20.37 21.50
N GLY A 402 18.03 -19.77 22.21
CA GLY A 402 19.48 -19.81 21.97
C GLY A 402 20.16 -18.69 22.76
N THR A 403 21.36 -18.90 23.25
CA THR A 403 22.20 -17.83 23.83
C THR A 403 22.97 -17.17 22.69
N ILE A 404 22.98 -15.82 22.65
CA ILE A 404 23.84 -15.00 21.77
C ILE A 404 25.26 -14.94 22.34
#